data_AF-A0A538SPA7-F1
#
_entry.id   AF-A0A538SPA7-F1
#
_cell.length_a   1.000
_cell.length_b   1.000
_cell.length_c   1.000
_cell.angle_alpha   90.00
_cell.angle_beta   90.00
_cell.angle_gamma   90.00
#
_symmetry.space_group_name_H-M   'P 1'
#
loop_
_entity.id
_entity.type
_entity.pdbx_description
1 polymer ?
#
loop_
_entity_poly.entity_id
_entity_poly.type
_entity_poly.pdbx_seq_one_letter_code
_entity_poly.pdbx_strand_id
1 'polypeptide(L)'
;MSQIPVMKGVENFGQIGLLVSISAGFPGTKEWVQQIVSRYHVPMIAGVTAVSAPEYYPYLQAGQLQGLLGGMAGAAEYEVLVNHPGLATHGMDAQSLAHVFIAFMILLGNLAALPQRSAEKR
;
A
#
# COMPACT_ATOMS: atom_id res chain seq x y z
N MET A 1 22.38 19.07 14.71
CA MET A 1 22.70 17.66 14.35
C MET A 1 23.61 16.97 15.37
N SER A 2 24.30 17.70 16.25
CA SER A 2 25.16 17.15 17.33
C SER A 2 24.43 16.49 18.51
N GLN A 3 23.09 16.54 18.56
CA GLN A 3 22.29 15.90 19.62
C GLN A 3 21.83 14.47 19.28
N ILE A 4 21.96 14.05 18.01
CA ILE A 4 21.64 12.69 17.58
C ILE A 4 22.92 12.05 17.06
N PRO A 5 23.58 11.19 17.86
CA PRO A 5 24.88 10.61 17.50
C PRO A 5 24.89 9.88 16.15
N VAL A 6 23.75 9.30 15.73
CA VAL A 6 23.61 8.60 14.44
C VAL A 6 23.73 9.54 13.23
N MET A 7 23.49 10.84 13.41
CA MET A 7 23.57 11.84 12.33
C MET A 7 24.96 12.51 12.25
N LYS A 8 25.93 12.05 13.05
CA LYS A 8 27.28 12.61 13.06
C LYS A 8 27.99 12.28 11.75
N GLY A 9 28.39 13.31 11.01
CA GLY A 9 29.02 13.17 9.68
C GLY A 9 28.05 13.14 8.50
N VAL A 10 26.73 13.22 8.76
CA VAL A 10 25.72 13.44 7.71
C VAL A 10 25.48 14.93 7.58
N GLU A 11 25.96 15.52 6.50
CA GLU A 11 25.85 16.95 6.19
C GLU A 11 24.75 17.23 5.16
N ASN A 12 24.42 16.24 4.33
CA ASN A 12 23.39 16.36 3.31
C ASN A 12 22.62 15.05 3.08
N PHE A 13 21.46 15.14 2.43
CA PHE A 13 20.61 13.99 2.13
C PHE A 13 21.23 13.02 1.11
N GLY A 14 22.15 13.48 0.25
CA GLY A 14 22.86 12.62 -0.70
C GLY A 14 23.77 11.58 -0.03
N GLN A 15 24.09 11.74 1.25
CA GLN A 15 24.82 10.75 2.04
C GLN A 15 23.91 9.69 2.68
N ILE A 16 22.59 9.81 2.52
CA ILE A 16 21.63 8.82 3.02
C ILE A 16 21.50 7.70 1.99
N GLY A 17 21.77 6.46 2.41
CA GLY A 17 21.73 5.30 1.53
C GLY A 17 20.33 4.79 1.19
N LEU A 18 19.31 5.14 1.99
CA LEU A 18 17.90 4.79 1.76
C LEU A 18 16.98 5.70 2.57
N LEU A 19 15.97 6.27 1.93
CA LEU A 19 14.89 6.98 2.59
C LEU A 19 13.66 6.06 2.70
N VAL A 20 13.19 5.84 3.92
CA VAL A 20 11.97 5.07 4.18
C VAL A 20 10.88 6.01 4.65
N SER A 21 9.80 6.14 3.89
CA SER A 21 8.65 6.98 4.24
C SER A 21 7.45 6.11 4.57
N ILE A 22 6.90 6.24 5.77
CA ILE A 22 5.64 5.58 6.15
C ILE A 22 4.65 6.70 6.43
N SER A 23 3.66 6.89 5.55
CA SER A 23 2.67 7.96 5.70
C SER A 23 1.28 7.56 5.23
N ALA A 24 0.26 8.01 5.96
CA ALA A 24 -1.14 7.81 5.64
C ALA A 24 -1.83 9.07 5.08
N GLY A 25 -1.10 10.18 4.92
CA GLY A 25 -1.70 11.47 4.53
C GLY A 25 -0.69 12.55 4.18
N PHE A 26 -1.11 13.81 4.30
CA PHE A 26 -0.33 14.99 3.94
C PHE A 26 0.16 15.75 5.18
N PRO A 27 1.42 16.23 5.21
CA PRO A 27 2.50 15.95 4.25
C PRO A 27 3.00 14.51 4.39
N GLY A 28 3.33 13.87 3.26
CA GLY A 28 3.66 12.46 3.17
C GLY A 28 4.64 12.17 2.06
N THR A 29 4.53 10.99 1.46
CA THR A 29 5.50 10.47 0.50
C THR A 29 5.70 11.41 -0.70
N LYS A 30 4.65 12.09 -1.16
CA LYS A 30 4.69 12.99 -2.32
C LYS A 30 5.69 14.14 -2.15
N GLU A 31 5.63 14.82 -1.02
CA GLU A 31 6.46 16.00 -0.76
C GLU A 31 7.93 15.61 -0.63
N TRP A 32 8.21 14.45 -0.04
CA TRP A 32 9.57 13.92 0.08
C TRP A 32 10.15 13.48 -1.26
N VAL A 33 9.34 12.90 -2.16
CA VAL A 33 9.77 12.61 -3.53
C VAL A 33 10.09 13.90 -4.29
N GLN A 34 9.24 14.92 -4.18
CA GLN A 34 9.43 16.20 -4.87
C GLN A 34 10.63 16.99 -4.34
N GLN A 35 10.85 17.03 -3.03
CA GLN A 35 11.89 17.86 -2.43
C GLN A 35 13.24 17.15 -2.33
N ILE A 36 13.26 15.85 -2.05
CA ILE A 36 14.49 15.12 -1.73
C ILE A 36 14.93 14.26 -2.91
N VAL A 37 14.09 13.35 -3.38
CA VAL A 37 14.46 12.42 -4.45
C VAL A 37 14.83 13.20 -5.71
N SER A 38 14.03 14.22 -6.07
CA SER A 38 14.27 15.02 -7.26
C SER A 38 15.55 15.86 -7.21
N ARG A 39 16.07 16.18 -6.00
CA ARG A 39 17.25 17.04 -5.82
C ARG A 39 18.53 16.26 -5.54
N TYR A 40 18.43 15.26 -4.68
CA TYR A 40 19.58 14.50 -4.17
C TYR A 40 19.67 13.09 -4.75
N HIS A 41 18.68 12.66 -5.55
CA HIS A 41 18.63 11.34 -6.19
C HIS A 41 18.81 10.18 -5.20
N VAL A 42 18.33 10.37 -3.98
CA VAL A 42 18.39 9.38 -2.90
C VAL A 42 17.35 8.30 -3.18
N PRO A 43 17.72 7.01 -3.11
CA PRO A 43 16.76 5.92 -3.26
C PRO A 43 15.73 5.97 -2.13
N MET A 44 14.45 5.90 -2.49
CA MET A 44 13.34 6.04 -1.54
C MET A 44 12.36 4.88 -1.69
N ILE A 45 11.91 4.34 -0.56
CA ILE A 45 10.79 3.40 -0.47
C ILE A 45 9.67 4.02 0.37
N ALA A 46 8.43 3.63 0.06
CA ALA A 46 7.26 4.19 0.71
C ALA A 46 6.29 3.11 1.21
N GLY A 47 5.74 3.28 2.40
CA GLY A 47 4.60 2.55 2.93
C GLY A 47 3.43 3.50 3.10
N VAL A 48 2.32 3.21 2.43
CA VAL A 48 1.16 4.10 2.35
C VAL A 48 -0.13 3.33 2.59
N THR A 49 -1.23 4.03 2.86
CA THR A 49 -2.55 3.40 2.95
C THR A 49 -2.99 2.86 1.58
N ALA A 50 -3.86 1.84 1.59
CA ALA A 50 -4.37 1.23 0.36
C ALA A 50 -5.05 2.26 -0.58
N VAL A 51 -5.69 3.27 -0.02
CA VAL A 51 -6.38 4.33 -0.77
C VAL A 51 -5.41 5.30 -1.44
N SER A 52 -4.23 5.52 -0.87
CA SER A 52 -3.24 6.45 -1.42
C SER A 52 -2.24 5.75 -2.34
N ALA A 53 -2.12 4.41 -2.30
CA ALA A 53 -1.22 3.65 -3.16
C ALA A 53 -1.36 3.99 -4.67
N PRO A 54 -2.57 4.16 -5.23
CA PRO A 54 -2.74 4.54 -6.64
C PRO A 54 -2.05 5.84 -7.04
N GLU A 55 -2.01 6.82 -6.14
CA GLU A 55 -1.37 8.11 -6.37
C GLU A 55 0.15 7.99 -6.49
N TYR A 56 0.74 6.91 -5.95
CA TYR A 56 2.18 6.71 -5.91
C TYR A 56 2.73 5.78 -6.99
N TYR A 57 1.88 5.05 -7.71
CA TYR A 57 2.32 4.22 -8.85
C TYR A 57 3.07 5.01 -9.93
N PRO A 58 2.69 6.24 -10.31
CA PRO A 58 3.46 7.02 -11.27
C PRO A 58 4.90 7.29 -10.80
N TYR A 59 5.11 7.56 -9.51
CA TYR A 59 6.43 7.78 -8.93
C TYR A 59 7.26 6.48 -8.89
N LEU A 60 6.61 5.33 -8.65
CA LEU A 60 7.23 4.01 -8.74
C LEU A 60 7.66 3.68 -10.19
N GLN A 61 6.78 3.93 -11.16
CA GLN A 61 7.05 3.67 -12.58
C GLN A 61 8.13 4.61 -13.14
N ALA A 62 8.18 5.86 -12.68
CA ALA A 62 9.22 6.81 -13.03
C ALA A 62 10.59 6.52 -12.37
N GLY A 63 10.67 5.50 -11.51
CA GLY A 63 11.89 5.15 -10.77
C GLY A 63 12.24 6.12 -9.63
N GLN A 64 11.32 7.03 -9.28
CA GLN A 64 11.49 7.96 -8.15
C GLN A 64 11.23 7.26 -6.81
N LEU A 65 10.44 6.18 -6.81
CA LEU A 65 10.34 5.24 -5.70
C LEU A 65 10.93 3.90 -6.16
N GLN A 66 11.73 3.25 -5.31
CA GLN A 66 12.25 1.91 -5.56
C GLN A 66 11.30 0.81 -5.05
N GLY A 67 10.38 1.15 -4.16
CA GLY A 67 9.45 0.21 -3.57
C GLY A 67 8.26 0.92 -2.94
N LEU A 68 7.09 0.29 -3.03
CA LEU A 68 5.83 0.82 -2.53
C LEU A 68 5.05 -0.30 -1.83
N LEU A 69 4.76 -0.11 -0.54
CA LEU A 69 3.88 -0.98 0.25
C LEU A 69 2.51 -0.31 0.34
N GLY A 70 1.58 -0.80 -0.47
CA GLY A 70 0.20 -0.31 -0.53
C GLY A 70 -0.73 -1.01 0.46
N GLY A 71 -0.92 -0.42 1.64
CA GLY A 71 -1.82 -0.91 2.68
C GLY A 71 -1.53 -2.35 3.11
N MET A 72 -2.58 -3.07 3.49
CA MET A 72 -2.47 -4.45 3.98
C MET A 72 -2.05 -5.43 2.89
N ALA A 73 -2.49 -5.24 1.65
CA ALA A 73 -2.12 -6.08 0.52
C ALA A 73 -0.60 -6.02 0.25
N GLY A 74 -0.04 -4.81 0.13
CA GLY A 74 1.40 -4.64 -0.06
C GLY A 74 2.23 -5.15 1.12
N ALA A 75 1.72 -4.99 2.35
CA ALA A 75 2.37 -5.56 3.53
C ALA A 75 2.34 -7.10 3.54
N ALA A 76 1.23 -7.71 3.12
CA ALA A 76 1.09 -9.17 3.03
C ALA A 76 2.02 -9.75 1.96
N GLU A 77 2.12 -9.10 0.79
CA GLU A 77 3.06 -9.48 -0.26
C GLU A 77 4.51 -9.41 0.24
N TYR A 78 4.85 -8.37 1.01
CA TYR A 78 6.17 -8.27 1.64
C TYR A 78 6.44 -9.39 2.65
N GLU A 79 5.49 -9.69 3.54
CA GLU A 79 5.59 -10.80 4.51
C GLU A 79 5.83 -12.15 3.81
N VAL A 80 5.13 -12.40 2.70
CA VAL A 80 5.32 -13.61 1.87
C VAL A 80 6.69 -13.60 1.19
N LEU A 81 7.13 -12.47 0.64
CA LEU A 81 8.44 -12.34 -0.01
C LEU A 81 9.60 -12.63 0.95
N VAL A 82 9.47 -12.26 2.23
CA VAL A 82 10.50 -12.55 3.25
C VAL A 82 10.31 -13.92 3.92
N ASN A 83 9.37 -14.75 3.45
CA ASN A 83 9.01 -16.04 4.04
C ASN A 83 8.64 -15.96 5.53
N HIS A 84 8.02 -14.86 5.95
CA HIS A 84 7.62 -14.66 7.33
C HIS A 84 6.17 -14.14 7.39
N PRO A 85 5.18 -15.03 7.16
CA PRO A 85 3.76 -14.68 7.21
C PRO A 85 3.41 -14.08 8.57
N GLY A 86 2.69 -12.97 8.55
CA GLY A 86 2.35 -12.22 9.75
C GLY A 86 0.91 -11.73 9.75
N LEU A 87 0.70 -10.59 10.41
CA LEU A 87 -0.64 -10.03 10.59
C LEU A 87 -1.25 -9.58 9.25
N ALA A 88 -0.42 -9.14 8.30
CA ALA A 88 -0.94 -8.69 7.00
C ALA A 88 -1.40 -9.88 6.15
N THR A 89 -0.64 -10.97 6.10
CA THR A 89 -1.04 -12.21 5.41
C THR A 89 -2.34 -12.77 5.99
N HIS A 90 -2.44 -12.89 7.32
CA HIS A 90 -3.68 -13.37 7.96
C HIS A 90 -4.87 -12.43 7.74
N GLY A 91 -4.65 -11.12 7.74
CA GLY A 91 -5.68 -10.13 7.41
C GLY A 91 -6.21 -10.29 5.98
N MET A 92 -5.32 -10.58 5.02
CA MET A 92 -5.70 -10.86 3.64
C MET A 92 -6.51 -12.15 3.49
N ASP A 93 -6.20 -13.21 4.25
CA ASP A 93 -6.99 -14.45 4.25
C ASP A 93 -8.43 -14.19 4.71
N ALA A 94 -8.58 -13.47 5.84
CA ALA A 94 -9.88 -13.10 6.39
C ALA A 94 -10.67 -12.21 5.41
N GLN A 95 -10.01 -11.21 4.81
CA GLN A 95 -10.63 -10.35 3.81
C GLN A 95 -11.09 -11.16 2.59
N SER A 96 -10.28 -12.10 2.10
CA SER A 96 -10.61 -12.94 0.95
C SER A 96 -11.83 -13.83 1.22
N LEU A 97 -11.89 -14.46 2.40
CA LEU A 97 -13.04 -15.27 2.80
C LEU A 97 -14.33 -14.45 2.90
N ALA A 98 -14.24 -13.24 3.47
CA ALA A 98 -15.38 -12.33 3.56
C ALA A 98 -15.91 -11.94 2.16
N HIS A 99 -15.02 -11.66 1.20
CA HIS A 99 -15.42 -11.34 -0.17
C HIS A 99 -16.11 -12.52 -0.86
N VAL A 100 -15.60 -13.74 -0.69
CA VAL A 100 -16.23 -14.96 -1.23
C VAL A 100 -17.61 -15.17 -0.61
N PHE A 101 -17.73 -14.98 0.70
CA PHE A 101 -19.01 -15.12 1.40
C PHE A 101 -20.05 -14.11 0.90
N ILE A 102 -19.67 -12.84 0.74
CA ILE A 102 -20.56 -11.80 0.19
C ILE A 102 -20.99 -12.16 -1.24
N ALA A 103 -20.05 -12.57 -2.10
CA ALA A 103 -20.38 -13.00 -3.46
C ALA A 103 -21.37 -14.17 -3.47
N PHE A 104 -21.19 -15.15 -2.59
CA PHE A 104 -22.12 -16.26 -2.42
C PHE A 104 -23.52 -15.81 -2.00
N MET A 105 -23.62 -14.90 -1.03
CA MET A 105 -24.93 -14.36 -0.61
C MET A 105 -25.62 -13.58 -1.73
N ILE A 106 -24.88 -12.82 -2.54
CA ILE A 106 -25.42 -12.11 -3.71
C ILE A 106 -25.97 -13.11 -4.74
N LEU A 107 -25.25 -14.21 -5.00
CA LEU A 107 -25.71 -15.26 -5.92
C LEU A 107 -26.99 -15.93 -5.41
N LEU A 108 -27.05 -16.29 -4.13
CA LEU A 108 -28.26 -16.85 -3.52
C LEU A 108 -29.45 -15.89 -3.60
N GLY A 109 -29.24 -14.61 -3.28
CA GLY A 109 -30.27 -13.58 -3.38
C GLY A 109 -30.80 -13.44 -4.81
N ASN A 110 -29.91 -13.44 -5.81
CA ASN A 110 -30.30 -13.39 -7.21
C ASN A 110 -31.10 -14.63 -7.64
N LEU A 111 -30.71 -15.82 -7.20
CA LEU A 111 -31.42 -17.07 -7.49
C LEU A 111 -32.81 -17.10 -6.84
N ALA A 112 -32.92 -16.67 -5.58
CA ALA A 112 -34.20 -16.59 -4.87
C ALA A 112 -35.16 -15.56 -5.49
N ALA A 113 -34.65 -14.51 -6.11
CA ALA A 113 -35.46 -13.48 -6.77
C ALA A 113 -35.96 -13.87 -8.18
N LEU A 114 -35.40 -14.90 -8.82
CA LEU A 114 -35.77 -15.32 -10.18
C LEU A 114 -37.26 -15.72 -10.32
N PRO A 115 -37.85 -16.54 -9.41
CA PRO A 115 -39.27 -16.89 -9.48
C PRO A 115 -40.20 -15.68 -9.31
N GLN A 116 -39.85 -14.74 -8.43
CA GLN A 116 -40.65 -13.53 -8.15
C GLN A 116 -40.72 -12.59 -9.36
N ARG A 117 -39.60 -12.43 -10.07
CA ARG A 117 -39.53 -11.61 -11.31
C ARG A 117 -40.31 -12.21 -12.49
N SER A 118 -40.51 -13.54 -12.50
CA SER A 118 -41.30 -14.21 -13.53
C SER A 118 -42.81 -14.12 -13.31
N ALA A 119 -43.26 -13.86 -12.07
CA ALA A 119 -44.66 -13.68 -11.72
C ALA A 119 -45.16 -12.25 -11.98
N GLU A 120 -44.30 -11.24 -11.87
CA GLU A 120 -44.65 -9.82 -12.10
C GLU A 120 -44.72 -9.44 -13.59
N LYS A 121 -44.15 -10.26 -14.48
CA LYS A 121 -44.20 -10.06 -15.95
C LYS A 121 -45.41 -10.72 -16.64
N ARG A 122 -46.33 -11.33 -15.88
CA ARG A 122 -47.50 -12.05 -16.40
C ARG A 122 -48.79 -11.34 -16.00
#